data_AF-A0A1V5ME06-F1
#
_entry.id   AF-A0A1V5ME06-F1
#
_cell.length_a   1.000
_cell.length_b   1.000
_cell.length_c   1.000
_cell.angle_alpha   90.00
_cell.angle_beta   90.00
_cell.angle_gamma   90.00
#
_symmetry.space_group_name_H-M   'P 1'
#
loop_
_entity.id
_entity.type
_entity.pdbx_description
1 polymer ?
#
loop_
_entity_poly.entity_id
_entity_poly.type
_entity_poly.pdbx_seq_one_letter_code
_entity_poly.pdbx_strand_id
1 'polypeptide(L)'
;MFNFGNCSFASTAGASLDLEDYALNRQKLLDSFSEIFPDDQKCWEHLLDKMVLSGLVRCWGCSDLKLEISPCFRKFRCLICKRSYFTTSGTFFHGVRKIRAWMFAIWIIEHGFYVSSKWLAQAISVSQSSALHILKTVLTVAEKSQKDLSKEALNTKLFHDFFAKRTCLTPAGQKPGKESGIEEETRDSSASADSSDSSDDSVSDQFEDDLAHKQSFESTSESSSEGAKNTKEHSVANRILAVLRESAKSVDELSLALGEDERTVLVSITELELEGLIFRLGGGRYSLKDSPDCSDENMPLTISPAAFLDGSCPRGVEPFDLRFLEALMVFAKLSKVVLKGVSRKYLGLYIAAANEIVARSIQADALDFCLQAGYVGSRKLRKSVTGLKVEFVNQVSNSVPLLMV
;
A
#
# COMPACT_ATOMS: atom_id res chain seq x y z
N MET A 1 -35.07 17.54 31.77
CA MET A 1 -33.71 17.47 32.35
C MET A 1 -33.13 16.11 32.01
N PHE A 2 -32.49 16.00 30.85
CA PHE A 2 -31.66 14.85 30.49
C PHE A 2 -30.30 15.42 30.09
N ASN A 3 -29.28 15.03 30.84
CA ASN A 3 -27.90 15.44 30.67
C ASN A 3 -27.38 14.85 29.37
N PHE A 4 -27.15 15.70 28.37
CA PHE A 4 -26.27 15.37 27.26
C PHE A 4 -24.85 15.38 27.80
N GLY A 5 -24.26 14.20 27.95
CA GLY A 5 -22.85 14.05 28.25
C GLY A 5 -22.02 14.70 27.13
N ASN A 6 -21.16 15.61 27.53
CA ASN A 6 -20.17 16.28 26.69
C ASN A 6 -19.26 15.26 26.00
N CYS A 7 -19.61 14.85 24.77
CA CYS A 7 -18.60 14.49 23.77
C CYS A 7 -18.09 15.81 23.18
N SER A 8 -17.12 16.40 23.86
CA SER A 8 -16.32 17.49 23.33
C SER A 8 -15.61 17.00 22.07
N PHE A 9 -16.23 17.27 20.92
CA PHE A 9 -15.58 17.31 19.62
C PHE A 9 -14.48 18.37 19.71
N ALA A 10 -13.25 17.90 19.93
CA ALA A 10 -12.08 18.74 19.79
C ALA A 10 -12.01 19.20 18.33
N SER A 11 -12.17 20.52 18.19
CA SER A 11 -11.89 21.35 17.02
C SER A 11 -10.95 20.70 16.01
N THR A 12 -11.46 20.49 14.79
CA THR A 12 -10.73 20.25 13.55
C THR A 12 -9.83 21.44 13.22
N ALA A 13 -8.70 21.53 13.91
CA ALA A 13 -7.56 22.36 13.53
C ALA A 13 -6.53 21.42 12.90
N GLY A 14 -6.30 21.57 11.59
CA GLY A 14 -5.19 21.02 10.81
C GLY A 14 -4.64 19.66 11.25
N ALA A 15 -5.11 18.57 10.62
CA ALA A 15 -4.55 17.23 10.79
C ALA A 15 -3.12 17.12 10.24
N SER A 16 -2.15 17.78 10.88
CA SER A 16 -0.79 17.27 10.90
C SER A 16 -0.84 15.96 11.68
N LEU A 17 -1.07 14.82 11.01
CA LEU A 17 -0.53 13.54 11.51
C LEU A 17 0.94 13.82 11.87
N ASP A 18 1.19 13.93 13.17
CA ASP A 18 2.54 13.95 13.68
C ASP A 18 3.19 12.63 13.25
N LEU A 19 4.45 12.69 12.82
CA LEU A 19 5.20 11.48 12.50
C LEU A 19 5.28 10.57 13.73
N GLU A 20 5.31 11.16 14.92
CA GLU A 20 5.25 10.45 16.20
C GLU A 20 3.89 9.75 16.40
N ASP A 21 2.77 10.46 16.18
CA ASP A 21 1.42 9.87 16.27
C ASP A 21 1.24 8.72 15.26
N TYR A 22 1.73 8.89 14.03
CA TYR A 22 1.67 7.83 13.02
C TYR A 22 2.50 6.60 13.46
N ALA A 23 3.69 6.82 14.01
CA ALA A 23 4.56 5.75 14.49
C ALA A 23 3.97 5.02 15.71
N LEU A 24 3.29 5.74 16.60
CA LEU A 24 2.59 5.17 17.74
C LEU A 24 1.36 4.37 17.30
N ASN A 25 0.55 4.92 16.38
CA ASN A 25 -0.66 4.27 15.91
C ASN A 25 -0.38 2.98 15.13
N ARG A 26 0.65 2.95 14.27
CA ARG A 26 1.04 1.71 13.59
C ARG A 26 1.50 0.62 14.57
N GLN A 27 2.15 1.00 15.68
CA GLN A 27 2.60 0.05 16.68
C GLN A 27 1.42 -0.52 17.47
N LYS A 28 0.51 0.34 17.94
CA LYS A 28 -0.75 -0.08 18.58
C LYS A 28 -1.55 -1.06 17.71
N LEU A 29 -1.57 -0.81 16.40
CA LEU A 29 -2.26 -1.67 15.44
C LEU A 29 -1.58 -3.04 15.28
N LEU A 30 -0.25 -3.11 15.34
CA LEU A 30 0.49 -4.37 15.37
C LEU A 30 0.28 -5.14 16.68
N ASP A 31 0.28 -4.42 17.80
CA ASP A 31 0.12 -5.01 19.14
C ASP A 31 -1.28 -5.63 19.27
N SER A 32 -2.33 -4.87 18.95
CA SER A 32 -3.72 -5.36 18.94
C SER A 32 -3.94 -6.53 17.98
N PHE A 33 -3.34 -6.50 16.78
CA PHE A 33 -3.38 -7.64 15.87
C PHE A 33 -2.69 -8.86 16.48
N SER A 34 -1.54 -8.67 17.14
CA SER A 34 -0.76 -9.78 17.71
C SER A 34 -1.40 -10.38 18.96
N GLU A 35 -2.22 -9.62 19.69
CA GLU A 35 -3.04 -10.12 20.79
C GLU A 35 -4.13 -11.09 20.28
N ILE A 36 -4.81 -10.74 19.18
CA ILE A 36 -5.91 -11.54 18.61
C ILE A 36 -5.36 -12.73 17.80
N PHE A 37 -4.30 -12.47 17.03
CA PHE A 37 -3.67 -13.43 16.14
C PHE A 37 -2.21 -13.63 16.55
N PRO A 38 -1.92 -14.37 17.64
CA PRO A 38 -0.56 -14.56 18.14
C PRO A 38 0.31 -15.43 17.22
N ASP A 39 -0.28 -16.30 16.41
CA ASP A 39 0.43 -17.19 15.49
C ASP A 39 -0.31 -17.41 14.15
N ASP A 40 0.34 -18.14 13.23
CA ASP A 40 -0.26 -18.54 11.95
C ASP A 40 -1.45 -19.49 12.15
N GLN A 41 -1.49 -20.27 13.23
CA GLN A 41 -2.56 -21.24 13.50
C GLN A 41 -3.89 -20.51 13.78
N LYS A 42 -3.88 -19.51 14.66
CA LYS A 42 -5.06 -18.68 14.96
C LYS A 42 -5.56 -17.92 13.73
N CYS A 43 -4.64 -17.45 12.88
CA CYS A 43 -5.01 -16.85 11.59
C CYS A 43 -5.75 -17.85 10.68
N TRP A 44 -5.28 -19.10 10.61
CA TRP A 44 -5.91 -20.15 9.81
C TRP A 44 -7.27 -20.59 10.37
N GLU A 45 -7.39 -20.76 11.69
CA GLU A 45 -8.65 -21.09 12.36
C GLU A 45 -9.72 -20.03 12.02
N HIS A 46 -9.39 -18.76 12.23
CA HIS A 46 -10.32 -17.66 11.93
C HIS A 46 -10.68 -17.57 10.44
N LEU A 47 -9.70 -17.71 9.55
CA LEU A 47 -9.96 -17.72 8.10
C LEU A 47 -10.88 -18.88 7.72
N LEU A 48 -10.63 -20.08 8.23
CA LEU A 48 -11.45 -21.25 7.95
C LEU A 48 -12.88 -21.08 8.41
N ASP A 49 -13.09 -20.57 9.63
CA ASP A 49 -14.41 -20.30 10.16
C ASP A 49 -15.18 -19.35 9.23
N LYS A 50 -14.55 -18.25 8.82
CA LYS A 50 -15.12 -17.30 7.85
C LYS A 50 -15.39 -17.92 6.48
N MET A 51 -14.49 -18.76 5.97
CA MET A 51 -14.68 -19.45 4.69
C MET A 51 -15.81 -20.49 4.74
N VAL A 52 -15.97 -21.20 5.86
CA VAL A 52 -17.07 -22.16 6.08
C VAL A 52 -18.39 -21.42 6.16
N LEU A 53 -18.45 -20.33 6.94
CA LEU A 53 -19.64 -19.46 7.04
C LEU A 53 -20.03 -18.88 5.67
N SER A 54 -19.04 -18.53 4.84
CA SER A 54 -19.26 -18.02 3.47
C SER A 54 -19.59 -19.11 2.45
N GLY A 55 -19.62 -20.39 2.84
CA GLY A 55 -19.88 -21.53 1.94
C GLY A 55 -18.79 -21.79 0.90
N LEU A 56 -17.58 -21.25 1.10
CA LEU A 56 -16.44 -21.42 0.19
C LEU A 56 -15.74 -22.78 0.38
N VAL A 57 -15.84 -23.37 1.58
CA VAL A 57 -15.27 -24.69 1.87
C VAL A 57 -16.31 -25.77 1.60
N ARG A 58 -16.26 -26.36 0.40
CA ARG A 58 -17.09 -27.50 0.00
C ARG A 58 -16.33 -28.44 -0.92
N CYS A 59 -16.74 -29.71 -0.97
CA CYS A 59 -16.14 -30.64 -1.93
C CYS A 59 -16.50 -30.24 -3.38
N TRP A 60 -15.51 -30.10 -4.27
CA TRP A 60 -15.78 -29.74 -5.67
C TRP A 60 -16.39 -30.88 -6.50
N GLY A 61 -16.17 -32.14 -6.10
CA GLY A 61 -16.72 -33.30 -6.78
C GLY A 61 -18.19 -33.63 -6.45
N CYS A 62 -18.58 -33.53 -5.18
CA CYS A 62 -19.92 -33.94 -4.71
C CYS A 62 -20.68 -32.84 -3.94
N SER A 63 -20.10 -31.65 -3.79
CA SER A 63 -20.69 -30.50 -3.10
C SER A 63 -21.06 -30.68 -1.63
N ASP A 64 -20.71 -31.80 -1.01
CA ASP A 64 -20.98 -32.06 0.40
C ASP A 64 -20.04 -31.27 1.34
N LEU A 65 -20.51 -31.03 2.56
CA LEU A 65 -19.85 -30.29 3.64
C LEU A 65 -19.14 -31.21 4.66
N LYS A 66 -19.30 -32.54 4.55
CA LYS A 66 -18.59 -33.52 5.38
C LYS A 66 -17.12 -33.61 4.97
N LEU A 67 -16.32 -32.73 5.53
CA LEU A 67 -14.90 -32.55 5.23
C LEU A 67 -14.04 -32.80 6.46
N GLU A 68 -12.93 -33.49 6.27
CA GLU A 68 -11.86 -33.64 7.25
C GLU A 68 -10.75 -32.63 6.92
N ILE A 69 -10.57 -31.62 7.76
CA ILE A 69 -9.53 -30.59 7.58
C ILE A 69 -8.22 -31.11 8.16
N SER A 70 -7.15 -31.02 7.38
CA SER A 70 -5.81 -31.41 7.84
C SER A 70 -5.33 -30.51 8.99
N PRO A 71 -4.47 -31.00 9.90
CA PRO A 71 -3.94 -30.21 11.01
C PRO A 71 -3.18 -28.94 10.59
N CYS A 72 -2.66 -28.90 9.35
CA CYS A 72 -1.99 -27.73 8.80
C CYS A 72 -2.94 -26.77 8.08
N PHE A 73 -4.26 -27.02 8.11
CA PHE A 73 -5.35 -26.21 7.56
C PHE A 73 -5.32 -25.98 6.03
N ARG A 74 -4.26 -26.40 5.33
CA ARG A 74 -4.05 -26.17 3.89
C ARG A 74 -4.78 -27.14 2.99
N LYS A 75 -5.11 -28.32 3.50
CA LYS A 75 -5.80 -29.37 2.75
C LYS A 75 -7.03 -29.81 3.51
N PHE A 76 -8.06 -30.21 2.78
CA PHE A 76 -9.18 -30.95 3.32
C PHE A 76 -9.44 -32.18 2.47
N ARG A 77 -9.99 -33.23 3.08
CA ARG A 77 -10.41 -34.46 2.43
C ARG A 77 -11.92 -34.58 2.54
N CYS A 78 -12.60 -34.81 1.43
CA CYS A 78 -14.03 -35.10 1.45
C CYS A 78 -14.27 -36.52 1.97
N LEU A 79 -15.15 -36.69 2.96
CA LEU A 79 -15.45 -38.00 3.54
C LEU A 79 -16.31 -38.89 2.62
N ILE A 80 -16.98 -38.30 1.63
CA ILE A 80 -17.85 -39.02 0.68
C ILE A 80 -17.06 -39.49 -0.53
N CYS A 81 -16.51 -38.56 -1.31
CA CYS A 81 -15.80 -38.89 -2.55
C CYS A 81 -14.31 -39.23 -2.32
N LYS A 82 -13.82 -39.08 -1.08
CA LYS A 82 -12.43 -39.37 -0.65
C LYS A 82 -11.33 -38.54 -1.32
N ARG A 83 -11.68 -37.58 -2.20
CA ARG A 83 -10.74 -36.67 -2.85
C ARG A 83 -10.24 -35.61 -1.87
N SER A 84 -8.99 -35.21 -2.06
CA SER A 84 -8.33 -34.17 -1.27
C SER A 84 -8.17 -32.90 -2.11
N TYR A 85 -8.38 -31.75 -1.49
CA TYR A 85 -8.29 -30.45 -2.13
C TYR A 85 -7.48 -29.48 -1.26
N PHE A 86 -6.92 -28.45 -1.88
CA PHE A 86 -6.37 -27.32 -1.13
C PHE A 86 -7.49 -26.41 -0.67
N THR A 87 -7.50 -26.07 0.61
CA THR A 87 -8.52 -25.23 1.26
C THR A 87 -8.70 -23.90 0.55
N THR A 88 -7.60 -23.26 0.14
CA THR A 88 -7.61 -21.92 -0.46
C THR A 88 -7.60 -21.93 -1.98
N SER A 89 -7.78 -23.08 -2.63
CA SER A 89 -7.75 -23.16 -4.10
C SER A 89 -8.83 -22.29 -4.74
N GLY A 90 -8.47 -21.49 -5.76
CA GLY A 90 -9.41 -20.58 -6.44
C GLY A 90 -9.88 -19.38 -5.62
N THR A 91 -9.46 -19.25 -4.36
CA THR A 91 -9.83 -18.13 -3.49
C THR A 91 -8.81 -17.00 -3.55
N PHE A 92 -9.10 -15.89 -2.86
CA PHE A 92 -8.13 -14.81 -2.65
C PHE A 92 -6.84 -15.28 -1.98
N PHE A 93 -6.91 -16.31 -1.14
CA PHE A 93 -5.77 -16.89 -0.44
C PHE A 93 -5.10 -18.05 -1.20
N HIS A 94 -5.31 -18.15 -2.52
CA HIS A 94 -4.70 -19.20 -3.34
C HIS A 94 -3.17 -19.22 -3.20
N GLY A 95 -2.63 -20.37 -2.81
CA GLY A 95 -1.17 -20.56 -2.68
C GLY A 95 -0.51 -19.83 -1.51
N VAL A 96 -1.28 -19.25 -0.58
CA VAL A 96 -0.74 -18.49 0.55
C VAL A 96 0.02 -19.39 1.52
N ARG A 97 1.28 -19.02 1.80
CA ARG A 97 2.16 -19.74 2.74
C ARG A 97 2.25 -19.07 4.12
N LYS A 98 2.25 -17.73 4.15
CA LYS A 98 2.41 -16.90 5.35
C LYS A 98 1.10 -16.17 5.63
N ILE A 99 0.15 -16.89 6.21
CA ILE A 99 -1.23 -16.39 6.32
C ILE A 99 -1.31 -15.15 7.20
N ARG A 100 -0.51 -15.09 8.28
CA ARG A 100 -0.47 -13.93 9.18
C ARG A 100 -0.17 -12.63 8.44
N ALA A 101 0.73 -12.64 7.46
CA ALA A 101 1.07 -11.44 6.68
C ALA A 101 -0.12 -10.93 5.85
N TRP A 102 -0.95 -11.85 5.32
CA TRP A 102 -2.15 -11.49 4.57
C TRP A 102 -3.26 -10.99 5.51
N MET A 103 -3.49 -11.70 6.61
CA MET A 103 -4.46 -11.29 7.63
C MET A 103 -4.11 -9.93 8.21
N PHE A 104 -2.83 -9.66 8.48
CA PHE A 104 -2.42 -8.35 8.99
C PHE A 104 -2.60 -7.23 7.98
N ALA A 105 -2.32 -7.47 6.70
CA ALA A 105 -2.58 -6.49 5.67
C ALA A 105 -4.08 -6.18 5.51
N ILE A 106 -4.94 -7.19 5.62
CA ILE A 106 -6.40 -7.01 5.64
C ILE A 106 -6.79 -6.20 6.88
N TRP A 107 -6.30 -6.58 8.07
CA TRP A 107 -6.53 -5.89 9.33
C TRP A 107 -6.15 -4.41 9.28
N ILE A 108 -5.02 -4.06 8.67
CA ILE A 108 -4.59 -2.66 8.48
C ILE A 108 -5.62 -1.86 7.70
N ILE A 109 -6.13 -2.42 6.60
CA ILE A 109 -7.15 -1.78 5.76
C ILE A 109 -8.50 -1.73 6.48
N GLU A 110 -8.87 -2.79 7.20
CA GLU A 110 -10.04 -2.81 8.08
C GLU A 110 -9.94 -1.77 9.19
N HIS A 111 -8.77 -1.34 9.62
CA HIS A 111 -8.68 -0.29 10.64
C HIS A 111 -8.56 1.11 10.02
N GLY A 112 -8.81 1.24 8.71
CA GLY A 112 -8.71 2.52 8.01
C GLY A 112 -7.31 3.12 8.16
N PHE A 113 -6.30 2.26 8.12
CA PHE A 113 -4.90 2.66 8.26
C PHE A 113 -4.10 2.21 7.05
N TYR A 114 -2.95 2.84 6.83
CA TYR A 114 -2.05 2.45 5.76
C TYR A 114 -0.62 2.41 6.28
N VAL A 115 0.13 1.41 5.83
CA VAL A 115 1.56 1.26 6.15
C VAL A 115 2.38 1.02 4.90
N SER A 116 3.66 1.41 4.95
CA SER A 116 4.59 1.10 3.87
C SER A 116 4.89 -0.40 3.80
N SER A 117 5.19 -0.91 2.60
CA SER A 117 5.58 -2.32 2.44
C SER A 117 6.86 -2.68 3.19
N LYS A 118 7.77 -1.72 3.40
CA LYS A 118 8.98 -1.91 4.22
C LYS A 118 8.59 -2.19 5.67
N TRP A 119 7.72 -1.37 6.24
CA TRP A 119 7.30 -1.55 7.62
C TRP A 119 6.52 -2.86 7.81
N LEU A 120 5.58 -3.16 6.92
CA LEU A 120 4.84 -4.43 6.96
C LEU A 120 5.77 -5.65 6.91
N ALA A 121 6.79 -5.59 6.06
CA ALA A 121 7.80 -6.64 5.93
C ALA A 121 8.60 -6.85 7.23
N GLN A 122 8.98 -5.77 7.90
CA GLN A 122 9.67 -5.81 9.19
C GLN A 122 8.75 -6.34 10.30
N ALA A 123 7.50 -5.89 10.35
CA ALA A 123 6.54 -6.25 11.39
C ALA A 123 6.19 -7.75 11.40
N ILE A 124 6.08 -8.39 10.23
CA ILE A 124 5.65 -9.80 10.10
C ILE A 124 6.78 -10.70 9.55
N SER A 125 8.01 -10.19 9.47
CA SER A 125 9.19 -10.96 9.01
C SER A 125 9.01 -11.62 7.64
N VAL A 126 8.54 -10.85 6.66
CA VAL A 126 8.45 -11.26 5.24
C VAL A 126 9.34 -10.39 4.36
N SER A 127 9.63 -10.82 3.13
CA SER A 127 10.37 -9.95 2.20
C SER A 127 9.55 -8.71 1.86
N GLN A 128 10.24 -7.58 1.63
CA GLN A 128 9.59 -6.31 1.24
C GLN A 128 8.83 -6.42 -0.09
N SER A 129 9.31 -7.26 -1.02
CA SER A 129 8.60 -7.59 -2.27
C SER A 129 7.30 -8.34 -2.01
N SER A 130 7.28 -9.29 -1.08
CA SER A 130 6.08 -10.03 -0.69
C SER A 130 5.07 -9.11 0.00
N ALA A 131 5.51 -8.29 0.95
CA ALA A 131 4.66 -7.30 1.62
C ALA A 131 4.01 -6.33 0.62
N LEU A 132 4.79 -5.85 -0.37
CA LEU A 132 4.26 -4.98 -1.42
C LEU A 132 3.20 -5.69 -2.28
N HIS A 133 3.44 -6.96 -2.64
CA HIS A 133 2.46 -7.76 -3.36
C HIS A 133 1.16 -7.93 -2.56
N ILE A 134 1.26 -8.29 -1.29
CA ILE A 134 0.12 -8.47 -0.38
C ILE A 134 -0.70 -7.17 -0.30
N LEU A 135 -0.06 -6.05 0.06
CA LEU A 135 -0.75 -4.75 0.17
C LEU A 135 -1.47 -4.36 -1.12
N LYS A 136 -0.80 -4.49 -2.28
CA LYS A 136 -1.44 -4.20 -3.57
C LYS A 136 -2.63 -5.09 -3.85
N THR A 137 -2.54 -6.37 -3.48
CA THR A 137 -3.62 -7.33 -3.70
C THR A 137 -4.85 -6.96 -2.88
N VAL A 138 -4.66 -6.67 -1.59
CA VAL A 138 -5.75 -6.23 -0.68
C VAL A 138 -6.35 -4.91 -1.17
N LEU A 139 -5.52 -3.90 -1.48
CA LEU A 139 -6.00 -2.61 -1.98
C LEU A 139 -6.76 -2.72 -3.31
N THR A 140 -6.37 -3.64 -4.18
CA THR A 140 -7.07 -3.89 -5.45
C THR A 140 -8.46 -4.45 -5.22
N VAL A 141 -8.65 -5.23 -4.15
CA VAL A 141 -9.98 -5.72 -3.75
C VAL A 141 -10.78 -4.60 -3.12
N ALA A 142 -10.18 -3.83 -2.20
CA ALA A 142 -10.82 -2.68 -1.58
C ALA A 142 -11.34 -1.67 -2.63
N GLU A 143 -10.49 -1.27 -3.60
CA GLU A 143 -10.87 -0.40 -4.72
C GLU A 143 -12.08 -0.93 -5.50
N LYS A 144 -12.17 -2.25 -5.70
CA LYS A 144 -13.30 -2.87 -6.43
C LYS A 144 -14.56 -3.00 -5.61
N SER A 145 -14.47 -3.02 -4.29
CA SER A 145 -15.62 -3.06 -3.39
C SER A 145 -16.31 -1.69 -3.29
N GLN A 146 -15.59 -0.60 -3.57
CA GLN A 146 -16.12 0.78 -3.52
C GLN A 146 -17.13 1.14 -4.63
N LYS A 147 -17.67 0.19 -5.41
CA LYS A 147 -18.50 0.49 -6.60
C LYS A 147 -19.81 1.23 -6.31
N ASP A 148 -20.31 1.15 -5.08
CA ASP A 148 -21.63 1.66 -4.72
C ASP A 148 -21.60 3.05 -4.07
N LEU A 149 -20.43 3.66 -3.93
CA LEU A 149 -20.29 5.00 -3.36
C LEU A 149 -20.52 6.07 -4.43
N SER A 150 -21.10 7.20 -4.04
CA SER A 150 -21.11 8.38 -4.91
C SER A 150 -19.68 8.90 -5.05
N LYS A 151 -19.27 9.13 -6.29
CA LYS A 151 -17.88 9.38 -6.61
C LYS A 151 -17.72 10.60 -7.49
N GLU A 152 -16.72 11.41 -7.15
CA GLU A 152 -16.23 12.48 -8.01
C GLU A 152 -15.01 12.01 -8.77
N ALA A 153 -15.11 12.04 -10.10
CA ALA A 153 -14.06 11.59 -11.00
C ALA A 153 -13.14 12.76 -11.37
N LEU A 154 -11.92 12.75 -10.83
CA LEU A 154 -10.86 13.70 -11.17
C LEU A 154 -9.97 13.18 -12.29
N ASN A 155 -9.46 14.07 -13.12
CA ASN A 155 -8.49 13.70 -14.16
C ASN A 155 -7.13 13.38 -13.52
N THR A 156 -6.50 12.29 -13.96
CA THR A 156 -5.17 11.87 -13.45
C THR A 156 -4.07 12.89 -13.69
N LYS A 157 -4.21 13.77 -14.68
CA LYS A 157 -3.27 14.88 -14.95
C LYS A 157 -3.09 15.82 -13.76
N LEU A 158 -4.13 15.99 -12.94
CA LEU A 158 -4.04 16.82 -11.74
C LEU A 158 -2.95 16.27 -10.80
N PHE A 159 -2.72 14.96 -10.81
CA PHE A 159 -1.80 14.27 -9.89
C PHE A 159 -0.36 14.17 -10.40
N HIS A 160 -0.01 14.88 -11.49
CA HIS A 160 1.32 14.80 -12.10
C HIS A 160 2.46 15.02 -11.09
N ASP A 161 2.29 15.96 -10.17
CA ASP A 161 3.31 16.33 -9.18
C ASP A 161 3.50 15.28 -8.07
N PHE A 162 2.60 14.30 -7.98
CA PHE A 162 2.73 13.15 -7.08
C PHE A 162 3.50 12.00 -7.72
N PHE A 163 3.76 12.05 -9.03
CA PHE A 163 4.46 10.99 -9.76
C PHE A 163 5.98 11.08 -9.59
N ALA A 164 6.49 10.43 -8.54
CA ALA A 164 7.93 10.31 -8.29
C ALA A 164 8.50 8.93 -8.66
N LYS A 165 7.62 7.94 -8.93
CA LYS A 165 8.04 6.55 -9.17
C LYS A 165 7.79 6.14 -10.61
N ARG A 166 8.83 5.60 -11.26
CA ARG A 166 8.76 5.06 -12.62
C ARG A 166 7.89 3.82 -12.65
N THR A 167 7.21 3.61 -13.78
CA THR A 167 6.53 2.37 -14.11
C THR A 167 7.08 1.79 -15.40
N CYS A 168 6.59 0.60 -15.79
CA CYS A 168 6.82 0.06 -17.13
C CYS A 168 6.23 0.93 -18.24
N LEU A 169 5.41 1.94 -17.91
CA LEU A 169 4.86 2.92 -18.85
C LEU A 169 5.75 4.16 -19.00
N THR A 170 6.72 4.39 -18.09
CA THR A 170 7.64 5.53 -18.23
C THR A 170 8.62 5.25 -19.37
N PRO A 171 8.71 6.11 -20.40
CA PRO A 171 9.72 5.95 -21.43
C PRO A 171 11.14 5.94 -20.85
N ALA A 172 12.05 5.27 -21.55
CA ALA A 172 13.48 5.30 -21.20
C ALA A 172 13.98 6.75 -21.18
N GLY A 173 14.81 7.09 -20.19
CA GLY A 173 15.37 8.44 -20.04
C GLY A 173 14.40 9.56 -19.59
N GLN A 174 13.09 9.31 -19.50
CA GLN A 174 12.12 10.34 -19.10
C GLN A 174 11.77 10.29 -17.61
N LYS A 175 11.33 11.44 -17.07
CA LYS A 175 10.79 11.57 -15.70
C LYS A 175 9.40 10.89 -15.61
N PRO A 176 9.02 10.32 -14.44
CA PRO A 176 7.73 9.64 -14.27
C PRO A 176 6.50 10.47 -14.66
N GLY A 177 6.52 11.78 -14.43
CA GLY A 177 5.41 12.67 -14.80
C GLY A 177 5.05 12.68 -16.29
N LYS A 178 6.01 12.38 -17.17
CA LYS A 178 5.82 12.39 -18.63
C LYS A 178 4.95 11.23 -19.15
N GLU A 179 4.58 10.27 -18.32
CA GLU A 179 3.62 9.21 -18.69
C GLU A 179 2.29 9.78 -19.21
N SER A 180 1.84 10.93 -18.70
CA SER A 180 0.50 11.48 -18.94
C SER A 180 0.25 11.95 -20.39
N GLY A 181 1.29 12.35 -21.13
CA GLY A 181 1.13 12.87 -22.50
C GLY A 181 0.92 11.79 -23.56
N ILE A 182 1.39 10.56 -23.30
CA ILE A 182 1.51 9.51 -24.32
C ILE A 182 0.15 8.87 -24.65
N GLU A 183 -0.76 8.78 -23.69
CA GLU A 183 -2.07 8.13 -23.87
C GLU A 183 -3.09 9.00 -24.63
N GLU A 184 -2.91 10.32 -24.64
CA GLU A 184 -3.79 11.21 -25.42
C GLU A 184 -3.41 11.20 -26.90
N GLU A 185 -2.11 11.25 -27.20
CA GLU A 185 -1.61 11.18 -28.57
C GLU A 185 -1.99 9.85 -29.26
N THR A 186 -2.02 8.75 -28.53
CA THR A 186 -2.43 7.44 -29.08
C THR A 186 -3.93 7.29 -29.31
N ARG A 187 -4.77 8.02 -28.57
CA ARG A 187 -6.24 8.04 -28.79
C ARG A 187 -6.63 8.93 -29.94
N ASP A 188 -6.02 10.11 -30.07
CA ASP A 188 -6.27 11.01 -31.19
C ASP A 188 -5.77 10.41 -32.52
N SER A 189 -4.71 9.59 -32.46
CA SER A 189 -4.19 8.86 -33.62
C SER A 189 -5.00 7.61 -33.99
N SER A 190 -5.77 7.02 -33.05
CA SER A 190 -6.60 5.83 -33.31
C SER A 190 -8.05 6.15 -33.65
N ALA A 191 -8.54 7.35 -33.33
CA ALA A 191 -9.85 7.84 -33.75
C ALA A 191 -9.93 8.21 -35.26
N SER A 192 -8.82 8.13 -36.00
CA SER A 192 -8.74 8.46 -37.43
C SER A 192 -8.44 7.25 -38.34
N ALA A 193 -8.38 6.03 -37.79
CA ALA A 193 -8.11 4.82 -38.57
C ALA A 193 -9.05 3.68 -38.14
N ASP A 194 -10.30 3.73 -38.60
CA ASP A 194 -11.23 2.61 -38.46
C ASP A 194 -11.72 2.17 -39.86
N SER A 195 -11.03 1.18 -40.43
CA SER A 195 -11.58 0.24 -41.39
C SER A 195 -10.71 -1.02 -41.46
N SER A 196 -11.32 -2.17 -41.16
CA SER A 196 -10.79 -3.55 -41.22
C SER A 196 -9.65 -3.85 -40.22
N ASP A 197 -9.66 -4.92 -39.44
CA ASP A 197 -9.93 -6.30 -39.83
C ASP A 197 -10.15 -7.18 -38.57
N SER A 198 -10.97 -8.20 -38.72
CA SER A 198 -11.34 -9.20 -37.72
C SER A 198 -10.25 -10.25 -37.56
N SER A 199 -9.84 -10.57 -36.32
CA SER A 199 -9.27 -11.89 -36.03
C SER A 199 -9.51 -12.31 -34.57
N ASP A 200 -10.18 -13.44 -34.49
CA ASP A 200 -10.38 -14.34 -33.37
C ASP A 200 -9.04 -14.93 -32.92
N ASP A 201 -8.73 -14.93 -31.61
CA ASP A 201 -7.60 -15.74 -31.11
C ASP A 201 -7.84 -16.24 -29.67
N SER A 202 -8.25 -17.49 -29.62
CA SER A 202 -8.43 -18.31 -28.43
C SER A 202 -7.09 -18.96 -28.04
N VAL A 203 -6.50 -18.52 -26.92
CA VAL A 203 -5.28 -19.14 -26.37
C VAL A 203 -5.59 -19.93 -25.11
N SER A 204 -5.42 -21.25 -25.20
CA SER A 204 -5.41 -22.22 -24.09
C SER A 204 -4.12 -22.10 -23.27
N ASP A 205 -4.22 -21.89 -21.96
CA ASP A 205 -3.11 -21.95 -21.00
C ASP A 205 -2.81 -23.43 -20.67
N GLN A 206 -1.68 -23.96 -21.16
CA GLN A 206 -1.04 -25.15 -20.61
C GLN A 206 0.05 -24.71 -19.63
N PHE A 207 -0.06 -25.17 -18.39
CA PHE A 207 0.97 -25.07 -17.36
C PHE A 207 1.98 -26.21 -17.58
N GLU A 208 3.24 -25.88 -17.83
CA GLU A 208 4.34 -26.79 -17.52
C GLU A 208 5.09 -26.30 -16.28
N ASP A 209 5.14 -27.24 -15.35
CA ASP A 209 5.81 -27.26 -14.07
C ASP A 209 7.25 -27.70 -14.36
N ASP A 210 8.26 -26.92 -13.98
CA ASP A 210 9.61 -27.47 -13.94
C ASP A 210 10.44 -26.89 -12.80
N LEU A 211 10.90 -27.83 -11.99
CA LEU A 211 11.55 -27.69 -10.70
C LEU A 211 12.99 -28.18 -10.85
N ALA A 212 13.90 -27.49 -10.15
CA ALA A 212 15.24 -27.92 -9.76
C ALA A 212 16.40 -27.71 -10.76
N HIS A 213 17.28 -26.76 -10.41
CA HIS A 213 18.70 -27.09 -10.34
C HIS A 213 19.36 -26.44 -9.11
N LYS A 214 20.00 -27.31 -8.32
CA LYS A 214 20.84 -27.06 -7.15
C LYS A 214 22.02 -26.15 -7.49
N GLN A 215 22.35 -25.20 -6.62
CA GLN A 215 23.75 -24.90 -6.30
C GLN A 215 23.91 -24.69 -4.80
N SER A 216 24.73 -25.58 -4.24
CA SER A 216 25.34 -25.54 -2.92
C SER A 216 26.22 -24.31 -2.78
N PHE A 217 26.09 -23.58 -1.67
CA PHE A 217 27.15 -22.67 -1.23
C PHE A 217 27.34 -22.82 0.28
N GLU A 218 28.60 -23.03 0.64
CA GLU A 218 29.10 -23.36 1.97
C GLU A 218 28.78 -22.31 3.02
N SER A 219 28.46 -22.82 4.20
CA SER A 219 28.29 -22.05 5.43
C SER A 219 29.66 -21.93 6.10
N THR A 220 30.22 -20.73 6.17
CA THR A 220 31.31 -20.42 7.09
C THR A 220 30.71 -19.82 8.34
N SER A 221 30.84 -20.57 9.42
CA SER A 221 30.48 -20.23 10.79
C SER A 221 31.43 -19.18 11.35
N GLU A 222 30.90 -18.05 11.83
CA GLU A 222 31.58 -17.23 12.82
C GLU A 222 30.64 -16.89 13.98
N SER A 223 31.22 -17.07 15.15
CA SER A 223 30.68 -17.04 16.50
C SER A 223 30.22 -15.65 16.94
N SER A 224 29.07 -15.58 17.61
CA SER A 224 28.67 -14.40 18.38
C SER A 224 28.88 -14.68 19.87
N SER A 225 29.84 -13.98 20.48
CA SER A 225 29.90 -13.84 21.93
C SER A 225 29.09 -12.61 22.34
N GLU A 226 28.27 -12.78 23.38
CA GLU A 226 27.57 -11.72 24.09
C GLU A 226 28.56 -10.73 24.75
N GLY A 227 28.17 -9.47 24.81
CA GLY A 227 28.94 -8.45 25.54
C GLY A 227 28.31 -7.08 25.50
N ALA A 228 27.36 -6.83 26.40
CA ALA A 228 26.90 -5.49 26.75
C ALA A 228 28.06 -4.64 27.31
N LYS A 229 28.27 -3.46 26.71
CA LYS A 229 29.06 -2.25 27.10
C LYS A 229 29.27 -1.48 25.77
N ASN A 230 29.02 -0.19 25.56
CA ASN A 230 29.02 0.99 26.40
C ASN A 230 28.22 2.10 25.68
N THR A 231 27.50 2.90 26.46
CA THR A 231 27.15 4.29 26.14
C THR A 231 28.41 5.12 25.83
N LYS A 232 28.74 5.30 24.55
CA LYS A 232 29.49 6.45 23.96
C LYS A 232 29.84 6.29 22.47
N GLU A 233 29.02 5.59 21.69
CA GLU A 233 29.12 5.66 20.23
C GLU A 233 28.04 6.59 19.71
N HIS A 234 28.46 7.77 19.24
CA HIS A 234 27.62 8.52 18.32
C HIS A 234 27.43 7.64 17.09
N SER A 235 26.24 7.06 16.94
CA SER A 235 25.83 6.37 15.71
C SER A 235 26.30 7.17 14.50
N VAL A 236 26.88 6.49 13.51
CA VAL A 236 27.39 7.09 12.26
C VAL A 236 26.36 8.06 11.66
N ALA A 237 25.07 7.76 11.82
CA ALA A 237 23.94 8.63 11.46
C ALA A 237 24.03 10.04 12.09
N ASN A 238 24.30 10.17 13.39
CA ASN A 238 24.41 11.46 14.06
C ASN A 238 25.62 12.28 13.57
N ARG A 239 26.71 11.59 13.22
CA ARG A 239 27.90 12.23 12.65
C ARG A 239 27.64 12.72 11.22
N ILE A 240 26.93 11.93 10.40
CA ILE A 240 26.45 12.36 9.07
C ILE A 240 25.60 13.63 9.20
N LEU A 241 24.63 13.65 10.12
CA LEU A 241 23.79 14.82 10.34
C LEU A 241 24.62 16.05 10.75
N ALA A 242 25.64 15.88 11.60
CA ALA A 242 26.52 16.99 11.99
C ALA A 242 27.32 17.54 10.79
N VAL A 243 27.85 16.67 9.92
CA VAL A 243 28.60 17.08 8.72
C VAL A 243 27.69 17.77 7.70
N LEU A 244 26.44 17.31 7.56
CA LEU A 244 25.45 17.90 6.65
C LEU A 244 24.85 19.23 7.15
N ARG A 245 25.11 19.63 8.40
CA ARG A 245 24.76 20.98 8.90
C ARG A 245 25.61 22.08 8.26
N GLU A 246 26.82 21.76 7.85
CA GLU A 246 27.74 22.73 7.25
C GLU A 246 27.44 22.98 5.78
N SER A 247 27.27 21.90 5.01
CA SER A 247 27.01 21.97 3.58
C SER A 247 26.44 20.65 3.05
N ALA A 248 25.82 20.70 1.87
CA ALA A 248 25.49 19.49 1.14
C ALA A 248 26.76 18.75 0.70
N LYS A 249 26.83 17.43 0.94
CA LYS A 249 28.00 16.61 0.62
C LYS A 249 27.65 15.34 -0.16
N SER A 250 28.57 14.86 -0.98
CA SER A 250 28.47 13.56 -1.66
C SER A 250 28.77 12.40 -0.71
N VAL A 251 28.50 11.16 -1.14
CA VAL A 251 28.85 9.95 -0.36
C VAL A 251 30.36 9.88 -0.11
N ASP A 252 31.17 10.17 -1.13
CA ASP A 252 32.63 10.16 -1.02
C ASP A 252 33.14 11.21 -0.02
N GLU A 253 32.56 12.42 -0.07
CA GLU A 253 32.91 13.50 0.86
C GLU A 253 32.49 13.17 2.31
N LEU A 254 31.36 12.48 2.49
CA LEU A 254 30.92 12.00 3.80
C LEU A 254 31.79 10.86 4.32
N SER A 255 32.14 9.89 3.48
CA SER A 255 33.07 8.80 3.83
C SER A 255 34.44 9.35 4.23
N LEU A 256 34.96 10.32 3.47
CA LEU A 256 36.24 10.97 3.77
C LEU A 256 36.16 11.83 5.05
N ALA A 257 35.09 12.59 5.26
CA ALA A 257 34.92 13.42 6.46
C ALA A 257 34.71 12.61 7.74
N LEU A 258 34.10 11.43 7.63
CA LEU A 258 33.81 10.56 8.77
C LEU A 258 34.91 9.52 9.02
N GLY A 259 35.77 9.24 8.03
CA GLY A 259 36.72 8.14 8.10
C GLY A 259 36.04 6.77 8.16
N GLU A 260 34.84 6.66 7.59
CA GLU A 260 34.02 5.45 7.61
C GLU A 260 33.98 4.82 6.21
N ASP A 261 33.79 3.50 6.16
CA ASP A 261 33.61 2.79 4.90
C ASP A 261 32.37 3.29 4.14
N GLU A 262 32.50 3.36 2.81
CA GLU A 262 31.44 3.86 1.92
C GLU A 262 30.12 3.08 2.11
N ARG A 263 30.19 1.77 2.37
CA ARG A 263 28.98 0.95 2.58
C ARG A 263 28.27 1.34 3.87
N THR A 264 29.01 1.57 4.95
CA THR A 264 28.45 1.98 6.24
C THR A 264 27.78 3.36 6.12
N VAL A 265 28.41 4.27 5.40
CA VAL A 265 27.85 5.60 5.10
C VAL A 265 26.58 5.48 4.25
N LEU A 266 26.58 4.66 3.19
CA LEU A 266 25.41 4.44 2.34
C LEU A 266 24.23 3.81 3.10
N VAL A 267 24.49 2.84 3.97
CA VAL A 267 23.45 2.25 4.83
C VAL A 267 22.85 3.32 5.74
N SER A 268 23.69 4.09 6.42
CA SER A 268 23.26 5.15 7.33
C SER A 268 22.52 6.30 6.61
N ILE A 269 22.99 6.70 5.42
CA ILE A 269 22.29 7.67 4.55
C ILE A 269 20.91 7.14 4.16
N THR A 270 20.83 5.86 3.79
CA THR A 270 19.54 5.25 3.40
C THR A 270 18.58 5.26 4.59
N GLU A 271 19.06 4.99 5.81
CA GLU A 271 18.25 5.06 7.02
C GLU A 271 17.78 6.49 7.32
N LEU A 272 18.68 7.47 7.32
CA LEU A 272 18.37 8.89 7.52
C LEU A 272 17.43 9.46 6.45
N GLU A 273 17.62 9.07 5.19
CA GLU A 273 16.73 9.43 4.08
C GLU A 273 15.35 8.81 4.32
N LEU A 274 15.29 7.56 4.78
CA LEU A 274 14.05 6.86 5.11
C LEU A 274 13.30 7.51 6.28
N GLU A 275 14.02 7.97 7.30
CA GLU A 275 13.50 8.77 8.42
C GLU A 275 13.08 10.19 8.01
N GLY A 276 13.56 10.67 6.86
CA GLY A 276 13.21 11.98 6.31
C GLY A 276 14.00 13.14 6.95
N LEU A 277 15.14 12.83 7.56
CA LEU A 277 16.05 13.81 8.17
C LEU A 277 16.97 14.47 7.12
N ILE A 278 17.25 13.75 6.03
CA ILE A 278 18.04 14.23 4.89
C ILE A 278 17.27 13.99 3.58
N PHE A 279 17.66 14.71 2.53
CA PHE A 279 17.16 14.49 1.18
C PHE A 279 18.30 14.51 0.16
N ARG A 280 18.08 13.84 -0.98
CA ARG A 280 19.04 13.77 -2.07
C ARG A 280 18.88 14.95 -3.03
N LEU A 281 19.99 15.62 -3.31
CA LEU A 281 20.15 16.67 -4.31
C LEU A 281 20.67 16.10 -5.65
N GLY A 282 20.58 16.91 -6.70
CA GLY A 282 21.22 16.61 -7.98
C GLY A 282 22.73 16.37 -7.83
N GLY A 283 23.29 15.47 -8.64
CA GLY A 283 24.72 15.14 -8.60
C GLY A 283 25.14 14.23 -7.44
N GLY A 284 24.21 13.51 -6.80
CA GLY A 284 24.52 12.51 -5.77
C GLY A 284 24.89 13.10 -4.41
N ARG A 285 24.51 14.35 -4.16
CA ARG A 285 24.73 15.05 -2.89
C ARG A 285 23.53 14.90 -1.96
N TYR A 286 23.73 15.10 -0.67
CA TYR A 286 22.67 15.07 0.34
C TYR A 286 22.69 16.35 1.15
N SER A 287 21.53 16.82 1.60
CA SER A 287 21.39 17.97 2.50
C SER A 287 20.37 17.68 3.60
N LEU A 288 20.44 18.44 4.70
CA LEU A 288 19.45 18.44 5.77
C LEU A 288 18.18 19.15 5.32
N LYS A 289 17.03 18.61 5.72
CA LYS A 289 15.71 19.16 5.39
C LYS A 289 15.50 20.63 5.80
N ASP A 290 16.21 21.09 6.83
CA ASP A 290 16.08 22.44 7.38
C ASP A 290 17.11 23.45 6.83
N SER A 291 17.93 23.07 5.83
CA SER A 291 18.95 23.99 5.32
C SER A 291 18.30 25.14 4.52
N PRO A 292 18.58 26.42 4.86
CA PRO A 292 17.95 27.59 4.23
C PRO A 292 18.28 27.75 2.74
N ASP A 293 19.32 27.06 2.24
CA ASP A 293 19.77 27.12 0.84
C ASP A 293 18.93 26.27 -0.13
N CYS A 294 17.91 25.55 0.34
CA CYS A 294 16.98 24.82 -0.52
C CYS A 294 15.67 25.58 -0.72
N SER A 295 15.75 26.80 -1.26
CA SER A 295 14.56 27.58 -1.64
C SER A 295 13.94 27.14 -2.99
N ASP A 296 14.49 26.12 -3.67
CA ASP A 296 14.12 25.83 -5.07
C ASP A 296 13.32 24.53 -5.35
N GLU A 297 12.77 23.85 -4.34
CA GLU A 297 11.78 22.75 -4.56
C GLU A 297 10.50 22.90 -3.68
N ASN A 298 10.31 24.06 -3.03
CA ASN A 298 9.00 24.49 -2.56
C ASN A 298 8.29 25.29 -3.65
N MET A 299 8.14 24.69 -4.84
CA MET A 299 7.07 25.14 -5.72
C MET A 299 5.77 24.86 -4.96
N PRO A 300 4.96 25.88 -4.61
CA PRO A 300 3.68 25.64 -3.98
C PRO A 300 2.90 24.74 -4.93
N LEU A 301 2.56 23.56 -4.43
CA LEU A 301 1.82 22.57 -5.17
C LEU A 301 0.61 23.24 -5.79
N THR A 302 0.45 23.08 -7.10
CA THR A 302 -0.78 23.48 -7.79
C THR A 302 -1.99 22.67 -7.33
N ILE A 303 -1.78 21.64 -6.49
CA ILE A 303 -2.80 21.07 -5.61
C ILE A 303 -2.45 21.44 -4.16
N SER A 304 -2.55 22.73 -3.85
CA SER A 304 -2.83 23.10 -2.46
C SER A 304 -4.29 22.75 -2.22
N PRO A 305 -4.67 22.11 -1.09
CA PRO A 305 -6.06 22.12 -0.66
C PRO A 305 -6.63 23.55 -0.68
N ALA A 306 -5.80 24.57 -0.45
CA ALA A 306 -6.16 25.98 -0.62
C ALA A 306 -6.50 26.36 -2.07
N ALA A 307 -5.89 25.77 -3.10
CA ALA A 307 -6.26 26.02 -4.50
C ALA A 307 -7.65 25.47 -4.87
N PHE A 308 -8.13 24.45 -4.14
CA PHE A 308 -9.51 23.96 -4.22
C PHE A 308 -10.48 24.76 -3.33
N LEU A 309 -9.99 25.31 -2.21
CA LEU A 309 -10.78 26.12 -1.27
C LEU A 309 -10.88 27.61 -1.67
N ASP A 310 -9.93 28.16 -2.42
CA ASP A 310 -9.84 29.58 -2.81
C ASP A 310 -10.83 29.97 -3.93
N GLY A 311 -11.83 29.13 -4.21
CA GLY A 311 -12.93 29.49 -5.11
C GLY A 311 -12.52 29.77 -6.57
N SER A 312 -11.28 29.42 -6.94
CA SER A 312 -10.79 29.44 -8.33
C SER A 312 -11.30 28.24 -9.13
N CYS A 313 -12.32 27.53 -8.64
CA CYS A 313 -13.09 26.61 -9.45
C CYS A 313 -13.69 27.36 -10.63
N PRO A 314 -13.67 26.78 -11.84
CA PRO A 314 -14.44 27.32 -12.95
C PRO A 314 -15.87 27.55 -12.46
N ARG A 315 -16.37 28.79 -12.63
CA ARG A 315 -17.71 29.20 -12.16
C ARG A 315 -18.73 28.13 -12.54
N GLY A 316 -19.36 27.50 -11.55
CA GLY A 316 -20.40 26.48 -11.76
C GLY A 316 -20.17 25.11 -11.10
N VAL A 317 -19.11 24.92 -10.30
CA VAL A 317 -18.94 23.71 -9.48
C VAL A 317 -19.63 23.93 -8.13
N GLU A 318 -20.59 23.07 -7.79
CA GLU A 318 -21.22 22.98 -6.46
C GLU A 318 -20.13 22.92 -5.35
N PRO A 319 -20.39 23.42 -4.13
CA PRO A 319 -19.43 23.30 -3.04
C PRO A 319 -19.03 21.83 -2.85
N PHE A 320 -17.73 21.54 -2.98
CA PHE A 320 -17.21 20.19 -2.78
C PHE A 320 -17.58 19.67 -1.39
N ASP A 321 -17.91 18.37 -1.31
CA ASP A 321 -18.16 17.72 -0.03
C ASP A 321 -16.89 17.76 0.84
N LEU A 322 -17.07 17.98 2.14
CA LEU A 322 -16.00 17.94 3.13
C LEU A 322 -15.23 16.60 3.08
N ARG A 323 -15.92 15.48 2.83
CA ARG A 323 -15.29 14.15 2.72
C ARG A 323 -14.37 14.03 1.51
N PHE A 324 -14.75 14.62 0.39
CA PHE A 324 -13.89 14.66 -0.79
C PHE A 324 -12.58 15.39 -0.47
N LEU A 325 -12.67 16.56 0.18
CA LEU A 325 -11.50 17.35 0.58
C LEU A 325 -10.62 16.60 1.58
N GLU A 326 -11.23 15.96 2.58
CA GLU A 326 -10.51 15.11 3.53
C GLU A 326 -9.77 13.96 2.82
N ALA A 327 -10.43 13.27 1.89
CA ALA A 327 -9.83 12.15 1.14
C ALA A 327 -8.65 12.62 0.28
N LEU A 328 -8.78 13.79 -0.35
CA LEU A 328 -7.70 14.42 -1.09
C LEU A 328 -6.52 14.79 -0.19
N MET A 329 -6.78 15.33 1.00
CA MET A 329 -5.73 15.66 1.98
C MET A 329 -5.02 14.41 2.50
N VAL A 330 -5.77 13.35 2.83
CA VAL A 330 -5.20 12.06 3.24
C VAL A 330 -4.36 11.46 2.12
N PHE A 331 -4.86 11.47 0.88
CA PHE A 331 -4.09 11.01 -0.28
C PHE A 331 -2.79 11.81 -0.45
N ALA A 332 -2.86 13.15 -0.39
CA ALA A 332 -1.70 14.01 -0.57
C ALA A 332 -0.63 13.75 0.50
N LYS A 333 -1.07 13.51 1.73
CA LYS A 333 -0.19 13.17 2.84
C LYS A 333 0.41 11.77 2.70
N LEU A 334 -0.42 10.78 2.38
CA LEU A 334 0.00 9.39 2.19
C LEU A 334 1.07 9.29 1.09
N SER A 335 0.78 9.90 -0.06
CA SER A 335 1.66 9.90 -1.22
C SER A 335 3.00 10.56 -0.92
N LYS A 336 3.04 11.70 -0.24
CA LYS A 336 4.29 12.44 0.01
C LYS A 336 5.09 11.92 1.19
N VAL A 337 4.43 11.69 2.32
CA VAL A 337 5.11 11.38 3.59
C VAL A 337 5.40 9.89 3.70
N VAL A 338 4.38 9.06 3.50
CA VAL A 338 4.50 7.61 3.74
C VAL A 338 5.11 6.90 2.53
N LEU A 339 4.68 7.27 1.34
CA LEU A 339 5.08 6.60 0.10
C LEU A 339 6.30 7.23 -0.56
N LYS A 340 6.61 8.50 -0.30
CA LYS A 340 7.66 9.26 -1.00
C LYS A 340 7.44 9.27 -2.51
N GLY A 341 6.22 9.62 -2.87
CA GLY A 341 5.68 9.63 -4.22
C GLY A 341 4.99 8.34 -4.62
N VAL A 342 4.14 8.47 -5.62
CA VAL A 342 3.37 7.38 -6.21
C VAL A 342 3.77 7.21 -7.67
N SER A 343 3.31 6.11 -8.25
CA SER A 343 3.45 5.86 -9.68
C SER A 343 2.04 5.89 -10.29
N ARG A 344 1.88 6.44 -11.49
CA ARG A 344 0.56 6.56 -12.15
C ARG A 344 -0.21 5.24 -12.15
N LYS A 345 0.47 4.13 -12.47
CA LYS A 345 -0.12 2.78 -12.51
C LYS A 345 -0.94 2.41 -11.27
N TYR A 346 -0.48 2.81 -10.09
CA TYR A 346 -1.10 2.46 -8.80
C TYR A 346 -1.80 3.65 -8.15
N LEU A 347 -2.03 4.75 -8.89
CA LEU A 347 -2.68 5.94 -8.35
C LEU A 347 -4.08 5.60 -7.79
N GLY A 348 -4.87 4.83 -8.53
CA GLY A 348 -6.21 4.38 -8.13
C GLY A 348 -6.21 3.61 -6.80
N LEU A 349 -5.22 2.73 -6.60
CA LEU A 349 -5.08 1.96 -5.35
C LEU A 349 -4.85 2.87 -4.12
N TYR A 350 -4.03 3.92 -4.27
CA TYR A 350 -3.75 4.82 -3.16
C TYR A 350 -4.87 5.82 -2.90
N ILE A 351 -5.61 6.20 -3.94
CA ILE A 351 -6.83 6.99 -3.80
C ILE A 351 -7.91 6.15 -3.11
N ALA A 352 -8.09 4.89 -3.52
CA ALA A 352 -8.99 3.96 -2.83
C ALA A 352 -8.60 3.80 -1.35
N ALA A 353 -7.31 3.69 -1.05
CA ALA A 353 -6.83 3.67 0.34
C ALA A 353 -7.21 4.96 1.10
N ALA A 354 -7.01 6.13 0.49
CA ALA A 354 -7.39 7.41 1.11
C ALA A 354 -8.90 7.53 1.33
N ASN A 355 -9.70 7.08 0.36
CA ASN A 355 -11.14 7.00 0.45
C ASN A 355 -11.56 6.09 1.62
N GLU A 356 -10.97 4.91 1.78
CA GLU A 356 -11.26 4.01 2.92
C GLU A 356 -10.95 4.67 4.26
N ILE A 357 -9.78 5.31 4.37
CA ILE A 357 -9.35 6.01 5.59
C ILE A 357 -10.37 7.09 5.99
N VAL A 358 -10.85 7.88 5.02
CA VAL A 358 -11.74 9.03 5.27
C VAL A 358 -13.19 8.62 5.41
N ALA A 359 -13.66 7.70 4.57
CA ALA A 359 -15.02 7.23 4.66
C ALA A 359 -15.29 6.67 6.06
N ARG A 360 -14.25 6.12 6.72
CA ARG A 360 -14.38 5.23 7.89
C ARG A 360 -15.45 4.18 7.64
N SER A 361 -15.79 3.92 6.37
CA SER A 361 -16.58 2.79 5.92
C SER A 361 -15.66 1.58 5.93
N ILE A 362 -15.01 1.39 7.06
CA ILE A 362 -14.58 0.10 7.51
C ILE A 362 -15.91 -0.66 7.65
N GLN A 363 -16.35 -1.24 6.55
CA GLN A 363 -17.23 -2.38 6.65
C GLN A 363 -16.42 -3.38 7.45
N ALA A 364 -17.02 -3.97 8.49
CA ALA A 364 -16.37 -4.89 9.43
C ALA A 364 -15.87 -6.21 8.77
N ASP A 365 -15.71 -6.19 7.44
CA ASP A 365 -15.87 -7.29 6.51
C ASP A 365 -14.86 -7.16 5.34
N ALA A 366 -13.71 -6.47 5.49
CA ALA A 366 -12.73 -6.43 4.38
C ALA A 366 -12.16 -7.82 4.07
N LEU A 367 -12.06 -8.67 5.09
CA LEU A 367 -11.85 -10.10 4.90
C LEU A 367 -12.94 -10.72 4.03
N ASP A 368 -14.21 -10.39 4.24
CA ASP A 368 -15.33 -10.96 3.48
C ASP A 368 -15.30 -10.48 2.02
N PHE A 369 -14.92 -9.23 1.75
CA PHE A 369 -14.64 -8.75 0.40
C PHE A 369 -13.49 -9.52 -0.26
N CYS A 370 -12.42 -9.79 0.48
CA CYS A 370 -11.33 -10.62 0.00
C CYS A 370 -11.84 -12.03 -0.34
N LEU A 371 -12.66 -12.63 0.52
CA LEU A 371 -13.25 -13.95 0.28
C LEU A 371 -14.14 -13.98 -0.97
N GLN A 372 -14.93 -12.93 -1.21
CA GLN A 372 -15.82 -12.81 -2.37
C GLN A 372 -15.07 -12.50 -3.69
N ALA A 373 -13.92 -11.82 -3.62
CA ALA A 373 -13.17 -11.41 -4.80
C ALA A 373 -12.57 -12.57 -5.63
N GLY A 374 -12.44 -13.75 -5.02
CA GLY A 374 -11.80 -14.92 -5.61
C GLY A 374 -10.29 -14.70 -5.87
N TYR A 375 -9.69 -15.54 -6.70
CA TYR A 375 -8.25 -15.47 -6.97
C TYR A 375 -7.82 -14.18 -7.69
N VAL A 376 -6.85 -13.46 -7.08
CA VAL A 376 -6.20 -12.29 -7.66
C VAL A 376 -4.75 -12.61 -8.03
N GLY A 377 -4.54 -13.12 -9.24
CA GLY A 377 -3.21 -13.48 -9.71
C GLY A 377 -2.30 -12.29 -10.00
N SER A 378 -0.98 -12.51 -9.93
CA SER A 378 0.05 -11.52 -10.22
C SER A 378 -0.05 -10.91 -11.62
N ARG A 379 -0.56 -11.67 -12.61
CA ARG A 379 -0.83 -11.18 -13.97
C ARG A 379 -1.91 -10.09 -13.97
N LYS A 380 -2.95 -10.26 -13.15
CA LYS A 380 -4.04 -9.28 -13.00
C LYS A 380 -3.53 -8.00 -12.34
N LEU A 381 -2.71 -8.12 -11.30
CA LEU A 381 -2.07 -6.96 -10.64
C LEU A 381 -1.11 -6.23 -11.57
N ARG A 382 -0.33 -6.96 -12.38
CA ARG A 382 0.58 -6.36 -13.37
C ARG A 382 -0.18 -5.65 -14.51
N LYS A 383 -1.36 -6.14 -14.88
CA LYS A 383 -2.23 -5.50 -15.88
C LYS A 383 -3.11 -4.39 -15.28
N SER A 384 -3.17 -4.25 -13.96
CA SER A 384 -3.89 -3.16 -13.31
C SER A 384 -3.25 -1.83 -13.69
N VAL A 385 -4.01 -0.98 -14.36
CA VAL A 385 -3.64 0.38 -14.75
C VAL A 385 -4.76 1.30 -14.27
N THR A 386 -4.38 2.38 -13.59
CA THR A 386 -5.34 3.41 -13.18
C THR A 386 -5.88 4.09 -14.44
N GLY A 387 -7.19 4.22 -14.56
CA GLY A 387 -7.83 4.90 -15.68
C GLY A 387 -7.45 6.39 -15.76
N LEU A 388 -7.86 7.06 -16.83
CA LEU A 388 -7.64 8.50 -17.01
C LEU A 388 -8.39 9.37 -15.98
N LYS A 389 -9.38 8.79 -15.31
CA LYS A 389 -10.08 9.39 -14.21
C LYS A 389 -9.92 8.52 -12.96
N VAL A 390 -9.81 9.19 -11.83
CA VAL A 390 -9.74 8.59 -10.50
C VAL A 390 -10.86 9.13 -9.65
N GLU A 391 -11.42 8.27 -8.82
CA GLU A 391 -12.67 8.55 -8.14
C GLU A 391 -12.43 8.76 -6.65
N PHE A 392 -12.86 9.93 -6.14
CA PHE A 392 -12.89 10.23 -4.72
C PHE A 392 -14.32 10.10 -4.19
N VAL A 393 -14.46 9.63 -2.95
CA VAL A 393 -15.78 9.49 -2.32
C VAL A 393 -16.33 10.87 -2.01
N ASN A 394 -17.52 11.17 -2.55
CA ASN A 394 -18.17 12.47 -2.37
C ASN A 394 -19.17 12.42 -1.22
N GLN A 395 -20.11 11.46 -1.23
CA GLN A 395 -21.09 11.23 -0.17
C GLN A 395 -21.24 9.73 0.11
N VAL A 396 -21.32 9.37 1.39
CA VAL A 396 -21.94 8.10 1.79
C VAL A 396 -23.44 8.36 1.75
N SER A 397 -24.18 7.69 0.88
CA SER A 397 -25.64 7.72 0.96
C SER A 397 -26.02 7.31 2.38
N ASN A 398 -26.71 8.18 3.13
CA ASN A 398 -27.27 7.88 4.44
C ASN A 398 -28.43 6.88 4.30
N SER A 399 -28.14 5.69 3.78
CA SER A 399 -29.07 4.59 3.60
C SER A 399 -28.51 3.35 4.28
N VAL A 400 -28.24 3.46 5.57
CA VAL A 400 -28.39 2.30 6.45
C VAL A 400 -29.73 2.51 7.17
N PRO A 401 -30.79 1.75 6.85
CA PRO A 401 -31.93 1.71 7.73
C PRO A 401 -31.43 1.17 9.07
N LEU A 402 -31.71 1.89 10.15
CA LEU A 402 -31.63 1.33 11.50
C LEU A 402 -32.46 0.04 11.49
N LEU A 403 -31.77 -1.10 11.41
CA LEU A 403 -32.31 -2.37 11.88
C LEU A 403 -32.37 -2.24 13.39
N MET A 404 -33.54 -1.83 13.88
CA MET A 404 -34.01 -2.26 15.18
C MET A 404 -34.06 -3.78 15.19
N VAL A 405 -33.13 -4.43 15.90
CA VAL A 405 -33.40 -5.57 16.78
C VAL A 405 -32.46 -5.46 17.97
#